data_AF-A0A090SSM2-F1
#
_entry.id   AF-A0A090SSM2-F1
#
_cell.length_a   1.000
_cell.length_b   1.000
_cell.length_c   1.000
_cell.angle_alpha   90.00
_cell.angle_beta   90.00
_cell.angle_gamma   90.00
#
_symmetry.space_group_name_H-M   'P 1'
#
loop_
_entity.id
_entity.type
_entity.pdbx_description
1 polymer ?
#
loop_
_entity_poly.entity_id
_entity_poly.type
_entity_poly.pdbx_seq_one_letter_code
_entity_poly.pdbx_strand_id
1 'polypeptide(L)' 'MANFDEPLKVGQQLHIMDSAGYTMVKLNWFNGLKMPSIYCERSSGNIEKLNEFGYEDFKRSLSQWSVS' A
#
# COMPACT_ATOMS: atom_id res chain seq x y z
N MET A 1 12.82 20.12 6.80
CA MET A 1 13.06 18.73 7.23
C MET A 1 11.81 18.27 7.97
N ALA A 2 11.37 17.02 7.79
CA ALA A 2 10.27 16.50 8.60
C ALA A 2 10.73 16.44 10.06
N ASN A 3 9.95 17.05 10.96
CA ASN A 3 10.21 17.05 12.40
C ASN A 3 8.97 16.50 13.09
N PHE A 4 9.16 15.53 13.99
CA PHE A 4 8.09 14.99 14.82
C PHE A 4 8.18 15.64 16.20
N ASP A 5 7.04 15.94 16.81
CA ASP A 5 7.00 16.58 18.14
C ASP A 5 7.66 15.71 19.22
N GLU A 6 7.58 14.39 19.06
CA GLU A 6 8.23 13.39 19.92
C GLU A 6 8.95 12.32 19.09
N PRO A 7 9.98 11.65 19.65
CA PRO A 7 10.64 10.53 18.99
C PRO A 7 9.68 9.38 18.66
N LEU A 8 9.79 8.86 17.44
CA LEU A 8 8.99 7.73 16.99
C LEU A 8 9.36 6.43 17.73
N LYS A 9 8.35 5.58 17.92
CA LYS A 9 8.51 4.24 18.51
C LYS A 9 8.20 3.17 17.48
N VAL A 10 8.86 2.01 17.59
CA VAL A 10 8.56 0.85 16.73
C VAL A 10 7.11 0.43 16.93
N GLY A 11 6.38 0.24 15.83
CA GLY A 11 4.95 -0.09 15.84
C GLY A 11 4.01 1.12 15.81
N GLN A 12 4.53 2.35 15.92
CA GLN A 12 3.73 3.57 15.77
C GLN A 12 3.19 3.70 14.33
N GLN A 13 1.90 3.97 14.20
CA GLN A 13 1.27 4.23 12.92
C GLN A 13 1.50 5.67 12.48
N LEU A 14 1.84 5.87 11.20
CA LEU A 14 2.03 7.18 10.60
C LEU A 14 1.01 7.37 9.48
N HIS A 15 0.34 8.52 9.49
CA HIS A 15 -0.61 8.90 8.44
C HIS A 15 0.06 9.90 7.51
N ILE A 16 0.32 9.49 6.28
CA ILE A 16 0.84 10.38 5.25
C ILE A 16 -0.35 10.98 4.52
N MET A 17 -0.63 12.25 4.79
CA MET A 17 -1.75 12.98 4.20
C MET A 17 -1.47 13.27 2.71
N ASP A 18 -2.53 13.62 1.98
CA ASP A 18 -2.47 14.00 0.55
C ASP A 18 -1.75 13.00 -0.38
N SER A 19 -1.91 11.70 -0.08
CA SER A 19 -1.31 10.59 -0.84
C SER A 19 -2.28 9.90 -1.82
N ALA A 20 -3.34 10.60 -2.24
CA ALA A 20 -4.30 10.04 -3.21
C ALA A 20 -3.88 10.33 -4.67
N GLY A 21 -3.41 11.56 -4.94
CA GLY A 21 -3.06 12.01 -6.28
C GLY A 21 -1.80 11.33 -6.81
N TYR A 22 -1.91 10.66 -7.96
CA TYR A 22 -0.79 10.06 -8.70
C TYR A 22 0.13 9.14 -7.87
N THR A 23 -0.37 8.54 -6.80
CA THR A 23 0.42 7.64 -5.93
C THR A 23 0.09 6.19 -6.26
N MET A 24 -1.20 5.84 -6.25
CA MET A 24 -1.68 4.49 -6.55
C MET A 24 -1.46 4.08 -8.02
N VAL A 25 -1.58 5.02 -8.97
CA VAL A 25 -1.45 4.76 -10.42
C VAL A 25 -0.04 4.41 -10.88
N LYS A 26 0.97 4.59 -10.02
CA LYS A 26 2.39 4.35 -10.31
C LYS A 26 3.05 3.39 -9.31
N LEU A 27 2.25 2.67 -8.54
CA LEU A 27 2.77 1.66 -7.63
C LEU A 27 3.53 0.58 -8.41
N ASN A 28 4.55 0.01 -7.78
CA ASN A 28 5.41 -1.01 -8.37
C ASN A 28 5.96 -1.94 -7.28
N TRP A 29 6.44 -3.11 -7.71
CA TRP A 29 7.00 -4.13 -6.83
C TRP A 29 8.51 -3.97 -6.59
N PHE A 30 9.00 -2.75 -6.40
CA PHE A 30 10.41 -2.52 -6.10
C PHE A 30 10.82 -3.29 -4.84
N ASN A 31 11.92 -4.05 -4.95
CA ASN A 31 12.43 -4.97 -3.93
C ASN A 31 11.44 -6.05 -3.47
N GLY A 32 10.35 -6.31 -4.22
CA GLY A 32 9.33 -7.29 -3.84
C GLY A 32 8.60 -6.95 -2.53
N LEU A 33 8.57 -5.67 -2.14
CA LEU A 33 7.89 -5.23 -0.93
C LEU A 33 6.38 -5.42 -1.05
N LYS A 34 5.72 -5.68 0.09
CA LYS A 34 4.27 -5.82 0.15
C LYS A 34 3.59 -4.53 -0.33
N MET A 35 2.72 -4.66 -1.33
CA MET A 35 1.94 -3.54 -1.83
C MET A 35 0.89 -3.10 -0.80
N PRO A 36 0.60 -1.78 -0.70
CA PRO A 36 -0.41 -1.28 0.21
C PRO A 36 -1.81 -1.73 -0.25
N SER A 37 -2.60 -2.26 0.67
CA SER A 37 -4.03 -2.51 0.45
C SER A 37 -4.78 -1.17 0.32
N ILE A 38 -5.81 -1.14 -0.52
CA ILE A 38 -6.61 0.05 -0.81
C ILE A 38 -7.94 -0.06 -0.07
N TYR A 39 -8.25 0.95 0.74
CA TYR A 39 -9.50 1.06 1.48
C TYR A 39 -10.23 2.35 1.12
N CYS A 40 -11.55 2.33 1.21
CA CYS A 40 -12.39 3.52 1.08
C CYS A 40 -13.34 3.61 2.27
N GLU A 41 -13.26 4.73 2.98
CA GLU A 41 -14.27 5.11 3.95
C GLU A 41 -15.45 5.75 3.22
N ARG A 42 -16.64 5.19 3.39
CA ARG A 42 -17.88 5.70 2.82
C ARG A 42 -18.38 6.89 3.65
N SER A 43 -19.30 7.67 3.09
CA SER A 43 -19.97 8.77 3.82
C SER A 43 -20.75 8.29 5.05
N SER A 44 -21.10 7.00 5.12
CA SER A 44 -21.68 6.36 6.31
C SER A 44 -20.69 6.03 7.42
N GLY A 45 -19.38 6.23 7.20
CA GLY A 45 -18.30 5.81 8.09
C GLY A 45 -17.91 4.33 7.96
N ASN A 46 -18.52 3.58 7.04
CA ASN A 46 -18.11 2.20 6.77
C ASN A 46 -16.78 2.18 5.99
N ILE A 47 -15.82 1.38 6.44
CA ILE A 47 -14.53 1.20 5.75
C ILE A 47 -14.58 -0.09 4.95
N GLU A 48 -14.47 0.04 3.64
CA GLU A 48 -14.48 -1.08 2.70
C GLU A 48 -13.08 -1.31 2.14
N LYS A 49 -12.66 -2.57 2.11
CA LYS A 49 -11.43 -2.99 1.41
C LYS A 49 -11.73 -3.09 -0.08
N LEU A 50 -11.15 -2.20 -0.87
CA LEU A 50 -11.32 -2.16 -2.32
C LEU A 50 -10.34 -3.09 -3.05
N ASN A 51 -9.10 -3.20 -2.55
CA ASN A 51 -8.09 -4.06 -3.15
C ASN A 51 -7.07 -4.52 -2.11
N GLU A 52 -6.52 -5.72 -2.30
CA GLU A 52 -5.42 -6.27 -1.53
C GLU A 52 -4.57 -7.13 -2.47
N PHE A 53 -3.25 -7.03 -2.31
CA PHE A 53 -2.29 -7.72 -3.15
C PHE A 53 -1.59 -8.81 -2.36
N GLY A 54 -1.56 -10.02 -2.93
CA GLY A 54 -0.87 -11.18 -2.39
C GLY A 54 0.45 -11.47 -3.10
N TYR A 55 1.10 -12.55 -2.66
CA TYR A 55 2.33 -13.05 -3.28
C TYR A 55 2.13 -13.44 -4.76
N GLU A 56 0.97 -14.00 -5.11
CA GLU A 56 0.67 -14.40 -6.49
C GLU A 56 0.60 -13.21 -7.44
N ASP A 57 0.17 -12.03 -6.96
CA ASP A 57 0.19 -10.79 -7.77
C ASP A 57 1.61 -10.32 -8.06
N PHE A 58 2.48 -10.39 -7.04
CA PHE A 58 3.90 -10.11 -7.21
C PHE A 58 4.54 -11.09 -8.22
N LYS A 59 4.33 -12.39 -8.03
CA LYS A 59 4.89 -13.43 -8.92
C LYS A 59 4.43 -13.25 -10.37
N ARG A 60 3.14 -12.97 -10.57
CA ARG A 60 2.56 -12.71 -11.90
C ARG A 60 3.13 -11.47 -12.57
N SER A 61 3.57 -10.47 -11.79
CA SER A 61 4.22 -9.27 -12.34
C SER A 61 5.61 -9.54 -12.95
N LEU A 62 6.28 -10.63 -12.54
CA LEU A 62 7.62 -11.00 -13.00
C LEU A 62 7.59 -11.92 -14.22
N SER A 63 6.60 -12.81 -14.31
CA SER A 63 6.44 -13.72 -15.44
C SER A 63 5.02 -14.25 -15.54
N GLN A 64 4.53 -14.46 -16.77
CA GLN A 64 3.22 -15.07 -17.04
C GLN A 64 3.31 -16.59 -17.29
N TRP A 65 4.52 -17.13 -17.43
CA TRP A 65 4.73 -18.55 -17.66
C TRP A 65 4.81 -19.30 -16.34
N SER A 66 3.92 -20.29 -16.17
CA SER A 66 4.11 -21.31 -15.15
C SER A 66 5.24 -22.23 -15.62
N VAL A 67 6.39 -22.16 -14.95
CA VAL A 67 7.41 -23.21 -15.08
C VAL A 67 6.89 -24.41 -14.29
N SER A 68 6.45 -25.42 -15.03
CA SER A 68 6.07 -26.75 -14.54
C SER A 68 7.27 -27.52 -14.04
#